data_AF-E8LGZ8-F1
#
_entry.id   AF-E8LGZ8-F1
#
_cell.length_a   1.000
_cell.length_b   1.000
_cell.length_c   1.000
_cell.angle_alpha   90.00
_cell.angle_beta   90.00
_cell.angle_gamma   90.00
#
_symmetry.space_group_name_H-M   'P 1'
#
loop_
_entity.id
_entity.type
_entity.pdbx_description
1 polymer ?
#
loop_
_entity_poly.entity_id
_entity_poly.type
_entity_poly.pdbx_seq_one_letter_code
_entity_poly.pdbx_strand_id
1 'polypeptide(L)'
;MSNYAVTLNYNCHYGYVEYNEADKTAVVTLPEAVAEAKAAVEKYLATPLSLDVPQGDTIRDFATITLEPLSSKEAFQVALTRLWGKTGVRVEWSMPPGMADDIAAEVLAEAH
;
A
#
# COMPACT_ATOMS: atom_id res chain seq x y z
N MET A 1 5.11 -17.85 -8.69
CA MET A 1 4.81 -17.26 -7.37
C MET A 1 3.79 -16.16 -7.61
N SER A 2 2.76 -16.04 -6.78
CA SER A 2 1.80 -14.93 -6.87
C SER A 2 2.42 -13.66 -6.27
N ASN A 3 2.15 -12.52 -6.89
CA ASN A 3 2.52 -11.22 -6.34
C ASN A 3 1.82 -10.99 -4.99
N TYR A 4 2.44 -10.23 -4.10
CA TYR A 4 1.79 -9.79 -2.88
C TYR A 4 0.95 -8.56 -3.16
N ALA A 5 -0.34 -8.62 -2.89
CA ALA A 5 -1.28 -7.54 -3.24
C ALA A 5 -2.09 -7.09 -2.03
N VAL A 6 -2.38 -5.79 -1.94
CA VAL A 6 -3.27 -5.20 -0.94
C VAL A 6 -4.19 -4.17 -1.57
N THR A 7 -5.39 -4.04 -1.00
CA THR A 7 -6.37 -3.03 -1.42
C THR A 7 -5.95 -1.65 -0.93
N LEU A 8 -6.13 -0.65 -1.78
CA LEU A 8 -5.96 0.76 -1.47
C LEU A 8 -7.31 1.49 -1.50
N ASN A 9 -7.46 2.48 -0.63
CA ASN A 9 -8.61 3.37 -0.60
C ASN A 9 -8.13 4.82 -0.48
N TYR A 10 -8.65 5.68 -1.36
CA TYR A 10 -8.53 7.12 -1.24
C TYR A 10 -9.91 7.76 -1.43
N ASN A 11 -10.52 8.26 -0.36
CA ASN A 11 -11.86 8.89 -0.39
C ASN A 11 -12.91 8.05 -1.12
N CYS A 12 -12.98 6.74 -0.83
CA CYS A 12 -13.88 5.76 -1.47
C CYS A 12 -13.53 5.41 -2.93
N HIS A 13 -12.42 5.91 -3.47
CA HIS A 13 -11.83 5.37 -4.70
C HIS A 13 -10.96 4.17 -4.33
N TYR A 14 -11.44 2.99 -4.70
CA TYR A 14 -10.76 1.73 -4.44
C TYR A 14 -9.82 1.37 -5.59
N GLY A 15 -8.77 0.66 -5.23
CA GLY A 15 -7.80 0.08 -6.13
C GLY A 15 -6.90 -0.87 -5.36
N TYR A 16 -5.70 -1.12 -5.86
CA TYR A 16 -4.76 -2.04 -5.21
C TYR A 16 -3.32 -1.70 -5.57
N VAL A 17 -2.39 -2.23 -4.78
CA VAL A 17 -0.97 -2.26 -5.14
C VAL A 17 -0.49 -3.70 -5.12
N GLU A 18 0.26 -4.08 -6.15
CA GLU A 18 0.87 -5.41 -6.29
C GLU A 18 2.38 -5.28 -6.23
N TYR A 19 3.01 -6.03 -5.34
CA TYR A 19 4.45 -6.14 -5.21
C TYR A 19 4.94 -7.46 -5.80
N ASN A 20 5.85 -7.35 -6.76
CA ASN A 20 6.57 -8.47 -7.35
C ASN A 20 7.93 -8.60 -6.65
N GLU A 21 8.12 -9.69 -5.93
CA GLU A 21 9.33 -9.94 -5.15
C GLU A 21 10.55 -10.32 -5.99
N ALA A 22 10.35 -10.96 -7.15
CA ALA A 22 11.44 -11.32 -8.05
C ALA A 22 12.07 -10.07 -8.69
N ASP A 23 11.22 -9.14 -9.11
CA ASP A 23 11.63 -7.94 -9.82
C ASP A 23 11.84 -6.73 -8.88
N LYS A 24 11.41 -6.84 -7.62
CA LYS A 24 11.46 -5.75 -6.62
C LYS A 24 10.74 -4.49 -7.11
N THR A 25 9.59 -4.69 -7.73
CA THR A 25 8.76 -3.63 -8.32
C THR A 25 7.37 -3.66 -7.72
N ALA A 26 6.73 -2.49 -7.62
CA ALA A 26 5.33 -2.38 -7.26
C ALA A 26 4.53 -1.69 -8.36
N VAL A 27 3.32 -2.17 -8.62
CA VAL A 27 2.36 -1.56 -9.55
C VAL A 27 1.18 -1.05 -8.75
N VAL A 28 0.87 0.24 -8.90
CA VAL A 28 -0.26 0.89 -8.23
C VAL A 28 -1.40 1.08 -9.23
N THR A 29 -2.55 0.49 -8.91
CA THR A 29 -3.79 0.63 -9.66
C THR A 29 -4.77 1.43 -8.83
N LEU A 30 -5.08 2.64 -9.28
CA LEU A 30 -6.12 3.51 -8.72
C LEU A 30 -6.86 4.20 -9.88
N PRO A 31 -8.13 4.62 -9.69
CA PRO A 31 -8.89 5.30 -10.73
C PRO A 31 -8.24 6.60 -11.18
N GLU A 32 -8.42 6.95 -12.46
CA GLU A 32 -7.86 8.18 -13.04
C GLU A 32 -8.33 9.46 -12.33
N ALA A 33 -9.55 9.45 -11.79
CA ALA A 33 -10.10 10.54 -10.99
C ALA A 33 -9.23 10.90 -9.76
N VAL A 34 -8.34 10.01 -9.33
CA VAL A 34 -7.42 10.19 -8.21
C VAL A 34 -5.95 9.97 -8.61
N ALA A 35 -5.59 10.34 -9.84
CA ALA A 35 -4.23 10.19 -10.39
C ALA A 35 -3.13 10.81 -9.51
N GLU A 36 -3.40 11.94 -8.84
CA GLU A 36 -2.46 12.55 -7.89
C GLU A 36 -2.17 11.64 -6.69
N ALA A 37 -3.19 10.95 -6.18
CA ALA A 37 -3.03 9.99 -5.08
C ALA A 37 -2.19 8.78 -5.53
N LYS A 38 -2.43 8.28 -6.75
CA LYS A 38 -1.60 7.25 -7.37
C LYS A 38 -0.13 7.68 -7.43
N ALA A 39 0.14 8.84 -8.01
CA ALA A 39 1.51 9.37 -8.14
C ALA A 39 2.17 9.56 -6.77
N ALA A 40 1.43 9.95 -5.74
CA ALA A 40 1.94 10.08 -4.38
C ALA A 40 2.36 8.72 -3.79
N VAL A 41 1.59 7.65 -4.02
CA VAL A 41 1.95 6.28 -3.61
C VAL A 41 3.18 5.78 -4.36
N GLU A 42 3.23 5.96 -5.67
CA GLU A 42 4.37 5.55 -6.50
C GLU A 42 5.65 6.27 -6.07
N LYS A 43 5.59 7.59 -5.87
CA LYS A 43 6.72 8.38 -5.36
C LYS A 43 7.15 7.92 -3.97
N TYR A 44 6.19 7.64 -3.09
CA TYR A 44 6.48 7.17 -1.74
C TYR A 44 7.24 5.84 -1.75
N LEU A 45 6.79 4.88 -2.57
CA LEU A 45 7.44 3.56 -2.68
C LEU A 45 8.83 3.64 -3.34
N ALA A 46 9.06 4.63 -4.20
CA ALA A 46 10.36 4.87 -4.84
C ALA A 46 11.35 5.65 -3.95
N THR A 47 10.94 6.10 -2.76
CA THR A 47 11.77 6.94 -1.89
C THR A 47 12.17 6.16 -0.63
N PRO A 48 13.46 6.16 -0.25
CA PRO A 48 13.90 5.60 1.04
C PRO A 48 13.19 6.28 2.22
N LEU A 49 12.79 5.49 3.20
CA LEU A 49 12.05 5.97 4.37
C LEU A 49 12.93 5.97 5.61
N SER A 50 12.98 7.10 6.31
CA SER A 50 13.56 7.18 7.64
C SER A 50 12.51 6.79 8.68
N LEU A 51 12.74 5.71 9.42
CA LEU A 51 11.81 5.15 10.39
C LEU A 51 12.49 5.00 11.74
N ASP A 52 11.82 5.47 12.80
CA ASP A 52 12.22 5.15 14.16
C ASP A 52 11.60 3.81 14.54
N VAL A 53 12.46 2.81 14.73
CA VAL A 53 12.06 1.47 15.14
C VAL A 53 12.55 1.20 16.56
N PRO A 54 11.72 0.57 17.41
CA PRO A 54 12.15 0.23 18.76
C PRO A 54 13.32 -0.76 18.68
N GLN A 55 14.40 -0.47 19.38
CA GLN A 55 15.58 -1.32 19.48
C GLN A 55 16.11 -1.30 20.92
N GLY A 56 16.46 -2.46 21.47
CA GLY A 56 16.96 -2.58 22.83
C GLY A 56 15.92 -3.13 23.81
N ASP A 57 16.21 -2.99 25.10
CA ASP A 57 15.45 -3.67 26.17
C ASP A 57 14.26 -2.86 26.69
N THR A 58 14.13 -1.58 26.31
CA THR A 58 13.05 -0.72 26.82
C THR A 58 12.14 -0.18 25.72
N ILE A 59 10.92 0.19 26.11
CA ILE A 59 9.92 0.82 25.23
C ILE A 59 10.29 2.24 24.78
N ARG A 60 11.42 2.79 25.24
CA ARG A 60 11.88 4.15 24.94
C ARG A 60 13.09 4.18 24.02
N ASP A 61 13.71 3.03 23.79
CA ASP A 61 14.91 2.95 22.97
C ASP A 61 14.49 2.79 21.52
N PHE A 62 14.71 3.84 20.74
CA PHE A 62 14.43 3.85 19.30
C PHE A 62 15.72 4.14 18.56
N ALA A 63 15.92 3.42 17.46
CA ALA A 63 16.95 3.72 16.50
C ALA A 63 16.29 4.12 15.18
N THR A 64 16.81 5.19 14.58
CA THR A 64 16.42 5.58 13.24
C THR A 64 17.10 4.64 12.24
N ILE A 65 16.30 3.97 11.42
CA ILE A 65 16.76 3.16 10.29
C ILE A 65 16.30 3.77 8.97
N THR A 66 17.07 3.49 7.92
CA THR A 66 16.64 3.74 6.55
C THR A 66 16.06 2.45 5.97
N LEU A 67 14.82 2.51 5.49
CA LEU A 67 14.11 1.41 4.86
C LEU A 67 13.93 1.70 3.37
N GLU A 68 14.35 0.77 2.52
CA GLU A 68 14.06 0.80 1.08
C GLU A 68 12.74 0.04 0.83
N PRO A 69 11.62 0.71 0.49
CA PRO A 69 10.30 0.06 0.47
C PRO A 69 10.21 -1.18 -0.43
N LEU A 70 10.96 -1.22 -1.52
CA LEU A 70 10.88 -2.29 -2.51
C LEU A 70 12.02 -3.33 -2.37
N SER A 71 12.85 -3.26 -1.33
CA SER A 71 14.01 -4.16 -1.22
C SER A 71 13.65 -5.62 -0.91
N SER A 72 12.54 -5.83 -0.19
CA SER A 72 11.98 -7.15 0.15
C SER A 72 10.48 -7.02 0.44
N LYS A 73 9.79 -8.15 0.53
CA LYS A 73 8.37 -8.18 0.91
C LYS A 73 8.13 -7.62 2.31
N GLU A 74 9.01 -7.92 3.27
CA GLU A 74 8.92 -7.41 4.63
C GLU A 74 9.09 -5.89 4.66
N ALA A 75 10.06 -5.37 3.91
CA ALA A 75 10.27 -3.92 3.78
C ALA A 75 9.04 -3.24 3.15
N PHE A 76 8.46 -3.86 2.12
CA PHE A 76 7.24 -3.38 1.48
C PHE A 76 6.07 -3.33 2.47
N GLN A 77 5.84 -4.41 3.23
CA GLN A 77 4.81 -4.46 4.25
C GLN A 77 5.00 -3.40 5.34
N VAL A 78 6.24 -3.20 5.83
CA VAL A 78 6.54 -2.14 6.80
C VAL A 78 6.24 -0.76 6.20
N ALA A 79 6.65 -0.50 4.95
CA ALA A 79 6.36 0.76 4.27
C ALA A 79 4.85 1.02 4.15
N LEU A 80 4.05 -0.01 3.86
CA LEU A 80 2.59 0.11 3.79
C LEU A 80 1.97 0.56 5.12
N THR A 81 2.53 0.18 6.27
CA THR A 81 2.04 0.62 7.59
C THR A 81 2.21 2.12 7.87
N ARG A 82 2.97 2.84 7.03
CA ARG A 82 3.21 4.28 7.15
C ARG A 82 2.65 5.09 5.98
N LEU A 83 2.10 4.40 4.96
CA LEU A 83 1.63 5.00 3.71
C LEU A 83 0.64 6.14 3.95
N TRP A 84 -0.41 5.88 4.75
CA TRP A 84 -1.49 6.85 4.99
C TRP A 84 -0.97 8.17 5.54
N GLY A 85 -0.05 8.15 6.50
CA GLY A 85 0.50 9.36 7.10
C GLY A 85 1.36 10.19 6.14
N LYS A 86 1.73 9.65 4.96
CA LYS A 86 2.58 10.33 3.97
C LYS A 86 1.83 10.69 2.69
N THR A 87 0.80 9.93 2.32
CA THR A 87 0.09 10.11 1.04
C THR A 87 -1.41 10.37 1.20
N GLY A 88 -1.98 10.11 2.38
CA GLY A 88 -3.43 10.11 2.59
C GLY A 88 -4.15 8.87 2.04
N VAL A 89 -3.45 7.96 1.36
CA VAL A 89 -4.02 6.70 0.85
C VAL A 89 -3.98 5.63 1.93
N ARG A 90 -5.13 5.01 2.21
CA ARG A 90 -5.27 3.94 3.21
C ARG A 90 -5.04 2.57 2.58
N VAL A 91 -4.35 1.70 3.30
CA VAL A 91 -4.35 0.26 2.99
C VAL A 91 -5.52 -0.39 3.71
N GLU A 92 -6.37 -1.10 2.97
CA GLU A 92 -7.57 -1.76 3.49
C GLU A 92 -7.27 -3.22 3.84
N TRP A 93 -6.75 -3.44 5.04
CA TRP A 93 -6.35 -4.78 5.49
C TRP A 93 -7.49 -5.80 5.61
N SER A 94 -8.74 -5.31 5.71
CA SER A 94 -9.94 -6.15 5.80
C SER A 94 -10.58 -6.48 4.46
N MET A 95 -10.07 -5.93 3.35
CA MET A 95 -10.62 -6.16 2.01
C MET A 95 -9.57 -6.78 1.10
N PRO A 96 -9.76 -8.02 0.59
CA PRO A 96 -8.86 -8.56 -0.40
C PRO A 96 -8.92 -7.74 -1.71
N PRO A 97 -7.81 -7.68 -2.47
CA PRO A 97 -7.79 -7.00 -3.77
C PRO A 97 -8.91 -7.53 -4.68
N GLY A 98 -9.58 -6.63 -5.39
CA GLY A 98 -10.71 -6.95 -6.29
C GLY A 98 -12.09 -7.00 -5.64
N MET A 99 -12.19 -7.13 -4.30
CA MET A 99 -13.49 -7.23 -3.62
C MET A 99 -14.40 -6.01 -3.89
N ALA A 100 -13.84 -4.80 -3.96
CA ALA A 100 -14.62 -3.60 -4.25
C ALA A 100 -15.26 -3.65 -5.65
N ASP A 101 -14.53 -4.20 -6.63
CA ASP A 101 -15.00 -4.36 -8.01
C ASP A 101 -16.07 -5.45 -8.10
N ASP A 102 -15.87 -6.57 -7.40
CA ASP A 102 -16.84 -7.67 -7.30
C ASP A 102 -18.18 -7.19 -6.71
N ILE A 103 -18.13 -6.43 -5.61
CA ILE A 103 -19.33 -5.85 -4.97
C ILE A 103 -20.04 -4.88 -5.94
N ALA A 104 -19.28 -4.02 -6.63
CA ALA A 104 -19.87 -3.09 -7.59
C ALA A 104 -20.56 -3.82 -8.75
N ALA A 105 -19.97 -4.91 -9.24
CA ALA A 105 -20.55 -5.74 -10.28
C ALA A 105 -21.84 -6.44 -9.82
N GLU A 106 -21.87 -6.97 -8.59
CA GLU A 106 -23.06 -7.60 -8.00
C GLU A 106 -24.23 -6.60 -7.86
N VAL A 107 -23.98 -5.42 -7.30
CA VAL A 107 -25.00 -4.37 -7.14
C VAL A 107 -25.57 -3.92 -8.49
N LEU A 108 -24.73 -3.82 -9.52
CA LEU A 108 -25.18 -3.50 -10.88
C LEU A 108 -26.04 -4.62 -11.47
N ALA A 109 -25.70 -5.89 -11.21
CA ALA A 109 -26.47 -7.03 -11.69
C ALA A 109 -27.87 -7.13 -11.04
N GLU A 110 -28.01 -6.75 -9.77
CA GLU A 110 -29.31 -6.74 -9.06
C GLU A 110 -30.24 -5.58 -9.48
N ALA A 111 -29.71 -4.53 -10.11
CA ALA A 111 -30.47 -3.38 -10.56
C ALA A 111 -31.20 -3.59 -11.92
N HIS A 112 -31.06 -4.78 -12.52
CA HIS A 112 -31.60 -5.17 -13.83
C HIS A 112 -32.47 -6.43 -13.76
#